data_AF-A0A6M0RN53-F1
#
_entry.id   AF-A0A6M0RN53-F1
#
_cell.length_a   1.000
_cell.length_b   1.000
_cell.length_c   1.000
_cell.angle_alpha   90.00
_cell.angle_beta   90.00
_cell.angle_gamma   90.00
#
_symmetry.space_group_name_H-M   'P 1'
#
loop_
_entity.id
_entity.type
_entity.pdbx_description
1 polymer ?
#
loop_
_entity_poly.entity_id
_entity_poly.type
_entity_poly.pdbx_seq_one_letter_code
_entity_poly.pdbx_strand_id
1 'polypeptide(L)'
;MVLTSAQTDQGWNNLNCDRGNLTDFQTACVICGGAHLTHSHWEFLQTMPQDPVEMVDDLMKMGLYKDQQLRAADNVNAYELRKTLLLKAAGKGDPKREKLVLALARQAGGIENAFAAAFGPQAGLFFTDAIRNSRFTRREFLKNLAIGAALVTLSNCGPNSQQAAEEEDAAAPVDVSNLEKTDLKIGFIPITCATPIIMSEPLGFYAKYGFNAEVVKMPSWGAVRDSAIAGELDAYHMLAPMPIAMTLGLGSASFGVKLASIENINGQAITVAERYKGQINGPADFKGFTIGVPFPYSMHNLLLRYYLATGGIDPDVDVKIRPVPPPDSIAQLIAGDIDAYLMPDPFNQRAVFEGAGFIFKLTKDLWPGHPCCAFAASDQWIDANPNTFRALNKSIIEAAGYARDPANRPEIAKAISERAFLNQPVEVVEAVLTGNFEDGQGNTLSVPDRIDFDPYPWQSFANWISSQLVRWDLQGDGKANQVITSETYNQIGKDIFLTDLARELAQEVGLNPPEDIYRTETLEFDTFDPADPAAYVKEQIDKNGV
;
A
#
# COMPACT_ATOMS: atom_id res chain seq x y z
N MET A 1 3.42 -70.30 -32.08
CA MET A 1 2.11 -70.50 -31.41
C MET A 1 2.38 -70.70 -29.92
N VAL A 2 2.54 -69.60 -29.18
CA VAL A 2 2.56 -69.53 -27.71
C VAL A 2 2.17 -68.10 -27.35
N LEU A 3 1.18 -67.96 -26.47
CA LEU A 3 0.77 -66.73 -25.79
C LEU A 3 1.83 -66.37 -24.74
N THR A 4 2.26 -65.10 -24.70
CA THR A 4 2.89 -64.51 -23.51
C THR A 4 2.36 -63.10 -23.30
N SER A 5 1.63 -62.94 -22.20
CA SER A 5 1.30 -61.67 -21.55
C SER A 5 2.58 -60.96 -21.11
N ALA A 6 2.77 -59.73 -21.56
CA ALA A 6 3.73 -58.81 -20.95
C ALA A 6 3.24 -57.36 -21.14
N GLN A 7 3.36 -56.60 -20.05
CA GLN A 7 3.27 -55.14 -19.97
C GLN A 7 1.88 -54.52 -19.74
N THR A 8 1.23 -54.91 -18.66
CA THR A 8 0.51 -53.94 -17.81
C THR A 8 1.46 -53.49 -16.69
N ASP A 9 1.42 -52.20 -16.33
CA ASP A 9 2.18 -51.51 -15.26
C ASP A 9 3.39 -50.64 -15.63
N GLN A 10 3.32 -49.88 -16.73
CA GLN A 10 4.21 -48.70 -16.89
C GLN A 10 3.50 -47.36 -17.21
N GLY A 11 2.17 -47.33 -17.29
CA GLY A 11 1.43 -46.11 -17.66
C GLY A 11 1.15 -45.12 -16.53
N TRP A 12 1.27 -45.53 -15.26
CA TRP A 12 0.75 -44.74 -14.13
C TRP A 12 1.82 -44.03 -13.28
N ASN A 13 3.11 -44.34 -13.49
CA ASN A 13 4.21 -43.75 -12.69
C ASN A 13 4.76 -42.42 -13.23
N ASN A 14 4.07 -41.76 -14.17
CA ASN A 14 4.50 -40.46 -14.71
C ASN A 14 3.63 -39.27 -14.27
N LEU A 15 2.86 -39.39 -13.18
CA LEU A 15 2.22 -38.24 -12.53
C LEU A 15 3.22 -37.57 -11.58
N ASN A 16 4.29 -37.00 -12.14
CA ASN A 16 5.11 -35.99 -11.50
C ASN A 16 4.70 -34.60 -12.03
N CYS A 17 4.78 -33.58 -11.18
CA CYS A 17 4.30 -32.21 -11.37
C CYS A 17 5.05 -31.42 -12.45
N ASP A 18 6.05 -32.01 -13.10
CA ASP A 18 6.92 -31.32 -14.05
C ASP A 18 6.67 -31.79 -15.49
N ARG A 19 5.84 -31.01 -16.19
CA ARG A 19 5.65 -30.94 -17.66
C ARG A 19 5.19 -32.22 -18.37
N GLY A 20 3.88 -32.43 -18.44
CA GLY A 20 3.25 -33.33 -19.43
C GLY A 20 2.97 -32.62 -20.74
N ASN A 21 3.68 -32.99 -21.81
CA ASN A 21 3.35 -32.57 -23.17
C ASN A 21 2.13 -33.37 -23.67
N LEU A 22 1.00 -32.71 -23.90
CA LEU A 22 -0.27 -33.34 -24.28
C LEU A 22 -0.28 -33.92 -25.71
N THR A 23 0.80 -33.74 -26.48
CA THR A 23 0.91 -34.31 -27.84
C THR A 23 1.04 -35.82 -27.87
N ASP A 24 1.34 -36.46 -26.75
CA ASP A 24 1.66 -37.90 -26.69
C ASP A 24 0.44 -38.80 -26.39
N PHE A 25 -0.74 -38.22 -26.17
CA PHE A 25 -2.00 -38.98 -26.11
C PHE A 25 -2.61 -39.14 -27.50
N GLN A 26 -1.98 -39.94 -28.36
CA GLN A 26 -2.56 -40.38 -29.62
C GLN A 26 -3.33 -41.70 -29.44
N THR A 27 -4.64 -41.64 -29.26
CA THR A 27 -5.50 -42.79 -29.55
C THR A 27 -5.66 -42.91 -31.07
N ALA A 28 -4.97 -43.89 -31.67
CA ALA A 28 -5.02 -44.14 -33.10
C ALA A 28 -6.39 -44.69 -33.52
N CYS A 29 -6.99 -44.12 -34.57
CA CYS A 29 -8.23 -44.60 -35.16
C CYS A 29 -8.01 -45.95 -35.84
N VAL A 30 -8.72 -46.99 -35.40
CA VAL A 30 -8.63 -48.36 -35.92
C VAL A 30 -9.11 -48.55 -37.36
N ILE A 31 -9.71 -47.52 -37.99
CA ILE A 31 -10.22 -47.58 -39.37
C ILE A 31 -9.23 -46.99 -40.38
N CYS A 32 -8.55 -45.88 -40.04
CA CYS A 32 -7.65 -45.17 -40.96
C CYS A 32 -6.19 -45.09 -40.49
N GLY A 33 -5.89 -45.50 -39.26
CA GLY A 33 -4.54 -45.47 -38.68
C GLY A 33 -4.04 -44.09 -38.28
N GLY A 34 -4.82 -43.02 -38.46
CA GLY A 34 -4.49 -41.65 -38.04
C GLY A 34 -4.95 -41.33 -36.61
N ALA A 35 -4.32 -40.35 -35.97
CA ALA A 35 -4.76 -39.81 -34.68
C ALA A 35 -5.93 -38.83 -34.89
N HIS A 36 -7.06 -39.08 -34.24
CA HIS A 36 -8.26 -38.22 -34.33
C HIS A 36 -8.88 -38.04 -32.95
N LEU A 37 -9.46 -36.85 -32.71
CA LEU A 37 -10.31 -36.58 -31.55
C LEU A 37 -11.57 -37.47 -31.62
N THR A 38 -12.13 -37.84 -30.46
CA THR A 38 -13.37 -38.62 -30.42
C THR A 38 -14.53 -37.86 -31.07
N HIS A 39 -15.46 -38.56 -31.71
CA HIS A 39 -16.61 -37.95 -32.41
C HIS A 39 -17.35 -36.89 -31.57
N SER A 40 -17.55 -37.19 -30.28
CA SER A 40 -18.19 -36.29 -29.33
C SER A 40 -17.39 -35.00 -29.07
N HIS A 41 -16.07 -35.07 -29.13
CA HIS A 41 -15.21 -33.89 -28.99
C HIS A 41 -15.22 -33.05 -30.27
N TRP A 42 -15.37 -33.68 -31.43
CA TRP A 42 -15.50 -32.97 -32.71
C TRP A 42 -16.85 -32.26 -32.85
N GLU A 43 -17.95 -32.90 -32.41
CA GLU A 43 -19.28 -32.27 -32.35
C GLU A 43 -19.33 -31.10 -31.35
N PHE A 44 -18.66 -31.23 -30.20
CA PHE A 44 -18.52 -30.15 -29.22
C PHE A 44 -17.72 -28.97 -29.77
N LEU A 45 -16.60 -29.23 -30.47
CA LEU A 45 -15.79 -28.18 -31.09
C LEU A 45 -16.51 -27.49 -32.27
N GLN A 46 -17.36 -28.21 -33.01
CA GLN A 46 -18.18 -27.62 -34.08
C GLN A 46 -19.26 -26.65 -33.57
N THR A 47 -19.71 -26.85 -32.33
CA THR A 47 -20.78 -26.04 -31.72
C THR A 47 -20.24 -24.96 -30.80
N MET A 48 -18.92 -24.90 -30.57
CA MET A 48 -18.30 -23.85 -29.77
C MET A 48 -18.31 -22.51 -30.53
N PRO A 49 -18.72 -21.41 -29.87
CA PRO A 49 -18.66 -20.09 -30.48
C PRO A 49 -17.22 -19.76 -30.90
N GLN A 50 -17.03 -19.32 -32.14
CA GLN A 50 -15.71 -18.96 -32.67
C GLN A 50 -15.38 -17.48 -32.41
N ASP A 51 -16.38 -16.68 -32.01
CA ASP A 51 -16.20 -15.30 -31.58
C ASP A 51 -15.86 -15.25 -30.08
N PRO A 52 -14.70 -14.67 -29.71
CA PRO A 52 -14.32 -14.48 -28.31
C PRO A 52 -15.40 -13.81 -27.45
N VAL A 53 -16.25 -12.96 -28.03
CA VAL A 53 -17.34 -12.28 -27.32
C VAL A 53 -18.47 -13.24 -26.97
N GLU A 54 -18.81 -14.16 -27.87
CA GLU A 54 -19.84 -15.19 -27.63
C GLU A 54 -19.37 -16.27 -26.65
N MET A 55 -18.06 -16.58 -26.65
CA MET A 55 -17.47 -17.47 -25.64
C MET A 55 -17.58 -16.90 -24.22
N VAL A 56 -17.40 -15.58 -24.06
CA VAL A 56 -17.56 -14.90 -22.78
C VAL A 56 -19.01 -14.91 -22.33
N ASP A 57 -19.96 -14.71 -23.26
CA ASP A 57 -21.40 -14.75 -22.98
C ASP A 57 -21.87 -16.15 -22.52
N ASP A 58 -21.31 -17.22 -23.09
CA ASP A 58 -21.57 -18.60 -22.64
C ASP A 58 -20.97 -18.90 -21.26
N LEU A 59 -19.75 -18.41 -20.98
CA LEU A 59 -19.16 -18.50 -19.64
C LEU A 59 -19.97 -17.72 -18.58
N MET A 60 -20.63 -16.63 -18.98
CA MET A 60 -21.58 -15.90 -18.14
C MET A 60 -22.88 -16.69 -17.91
N LYS A 61 -23.47 -17.31 -18.94
CA LYS A 61 -24.65 -18.18 -18.80
C LYS A 61 -24.39 -19.40 -17.92
N MET A 62 -23.14 -19.89 -17.90
CA MET A 62 -22.70 -20.97 -17.02
C MET A 62 -22.42 -20.52 -15.57
N GLY A 63 -22.56 -19.22 -15.26
CA GLY A 63 -22.42 -18.67 -13.91
C GLY A 63 -20.97 -18.53 -13.42
N LEU A 64 -19.99 -18.65 -14.32
CA LEU A 64 -18.56 -18.54 -13.97
C LEU A 64 -18.10 -17.08 -13.83
N TYR A 65 -18.83 -16.13 -14.43
CA TYR A 65 -18.59 -14.68 -14.30
C TYR A 65 -19.90 -13.95 -13.97
N LYS A 66 -19.87 -13.00 -13.02
CA LYS A 66 -21.03 -12.19 -12.64
C LYS A 66 -21.00 -10.84 -13.38
N ASP A 67 -22.17 -10.35 -13.82
CA ASP A 67 -22.35 -9.13 -14.65
C ASP A 67 -21.71 -7.86 -14.03
N GLN A 68 -21.61 -7.77 -12.71
CA GLN A 68 -20.94 -6.66 -12.01
C GLN A 68 -19.41 -6.65 -12.11
N GLN A 69 -18.77 -7.80 -12.39
CA GLN A 69 -17.30 -7.90 -12.47
C GLN A 69 -16.74 -7.35 -13.80
N LEU A 70 -17.55 -7.31 -14.86
CA LEU A 70 -17.13 -6.81 -16.18
C LEU A 70 -17.16 -5.28 -16.29
N ARG A 71 -18.06 -4.59 -15.57
CA ARG A 71 -18.13 -3.11 -15.60
C ARG A 71 -16.88 -2.43 -15.03
N ALA A 72 -16.11 -3.13 -14.18
CA ALA A 72 -14.80 -2.68 -13.73
C ALA A 72 -13.69 -2.93 -14.76
N ALA A 73 -13.82 -3.95 -15.60
CA ALA A 73 -12.84 -4.32 -16.63
C ALA A 73 -12.95 -3.47 -17.90
N ASP A 74 -14.15 -3.04 -18.29
CA ASP A 74 -14.39 -2.28 -19.53
C ASP A 74 -13.66 -0.92 -19.56
N ASN A 75 -13.50 -0.25 -18.42
CA ASN A 75 -12.79 1.03 -18.34
C ASN A 75 -11.26 0.85 -18.37
N VAL A 76 -10.74 -0.25 -17.81
CA VAL A 76 -9.30 -0.56 -17.80
C VAL A 76 -8.85 -1.03 -19.19
N ASN A 77 -9.66 -1.84 -19.86
CA ASN A 77 -9.33 -2.42 -21.16
C ASN A 77 -9.46 -1.39 -22.30
N ALA A 78 -10.48 -0.52 -22.28
CA ALA A 78 -10.62 0.54 -23.28
C ALA A 78 -9.47 1.56 -23.23
N TYR A 79 -8.96 1.87 -22.03
CA TYR A 79 -7.85 2.81 -21.83
C TYR A 79 -6.52 2.26 -22.36
N GLU A 80 -6.14 1.04 -21.96
CA GLU A 80 -4.89 0.43 -22.44
C GLU A 80 -4.97 0.11 -23.95
N LEU A 81 -6.15 -0.22 -24.47
CA LEU A 81 -6.38 -0.37 -25.91
C LEU A 81 -6.24 0.95 -26.66
N ARG A 82 -6.83 2.06 -26.18
CA ARG A 82 -6.68 3.41 -26.77
C ARG A 82 -5.22 3.87 -26.78
N LYS A 83 -4.52 3.67 -25.66
CA LYS A 83 -3.09 3.96 -25.50
C LYS A 83 -2.24 3.14 -26.46
N THR A 84 -2.51 1.85 -26.61
CA THR A 84 -1.78 0.97 -27.52
C THR A 84 -2.03 1.32 -28.99
N LEU A 85 -3.29 1.59 -29.37
CA LEU A 85 -3.66 2.00 -30.72
C LEU A 85 -3.03 3.35 -31.11
N LEU A 86 -3.01 4.29 -30.17
CA LEU A 86 -2.37 5.59 -30.35
C LEU A 86 -0.86 5.46 -30.55
N LEU A 87 -0.19 4.68 -29.70
CA LEU A 87 1.27 4.47 -29.80
C LEU A 87 1.62 3.83 -31.14
N LYS A 88 0.85 2.84 -31.56
CA LYS A 88 1.05 2.15 -32.84
C LYS A 88 0.80 3.08 -34.04
N ALA A 89 -0.19 3.98 -33.95
CA ALA A 89 -0.50 4.96 -35.00
C ALA A 89 0.53 6.10 -35.08
N ALA A 90 0.96 6.65 -33.95
CA ALA A 90 1.92 7.75 -33.86
C ALA A 90 3.36 7.28 -34.12
N GLY A 91 3.72 6.11 -33.60
CA GLY A 91 5.01 5.47 -33.81
C GLY A 91 5.15 4.78 -35.17
N LYS A 92 4.03 4.50 -35.86
CA LYS A 92 3.98 3.69 -37.10
C LYS A 92 4.67 2.33 -36.96
N GLY A 93 4.64 1.74 -35.77
CA GLY A 93 5.33 0.50 -35.45
C GLY A 93 6.86 0.60 -35.33
N ASP A 94 7.44 1.80 -35.29
CA ASP A 94 8.86 2.02 -34.96
C ASP A 94 9.04 2.20 -33.43
N PRO A 95 9.68 1.24 -32.74
CA PRO A 95 9.84 1.27 -31.28
C PRO A 95 10.57 2.51 -30.75
N LYS A 96 11.45 3.13 -31.53
CA LYS A 96 12.17 4.35 -31.11
C LYS A 96 11.25 5.57 -31.11
N ARG A 97 10.31 5.63 -32.04
CA ARG A 97 9.31 6.71 -32.11
C ARG A 97 8.24 6.54 -31.07
N GLU A 98 7.82 5.32 -30.77
CA GLU A 98 6.88 5.05 -29.68
C GLU A 98 7.44 5.48 -28.33
N LYS A 99 8.73 5.21 -28.06
CA LYS A 99 9.43 5.70 -26.87
C LYS A 99 9.50 7.23 -26.81
N LEU A 100 9.75 7.89 -27.93
CA LEU A 100 9.76 9.36 -28.00
C LEU A 100 8.38 9.97 -27.73
N VAL A 101 7.31 9.39 -28.29
CA VAL A 101 5.93 9.82 -28.04
C VAL A 101 5.54 9.63 -26.57
N LEU A 102 5.96 8.53 -25.95
CA LEU A 102 5.77 8.31 -24.51
C LEU A 102 6.53 9.31 -23.65
N ALA A 103 7.77 9.66 -24.02
CA ALA A 103 8.56 10.65 -23.30
C ALA A 103 7.92 12.05 -23.37
N LEU A 104 7.45 12.45 -24.54
CA LEU A 104 6.74 13.72 -24.73
C LEU A 104 5.40 13.76 -23.98
N ALA A 105 4.66 12.65 -23.97
CA ALA A 105 3.43 12.55 -23.21
C ALA A 105 3.66 12.62 -21.68
N ARG A 106 4.75 12.04 -21.17
CA ARG A 106 5.15 12.17 -19.77
C ARG A 106 5.49 13.62 -19.42
N GLN A 107 6.21 14.31 -20.29
CA GLN A 107 6.57 15.72 -20.09
C GLN A 107 5.34 16.65 -20.08
N ALA A 108 4.24 16.25 -20.71
CA ALA A 108 2.97 16.96 -20.68
C ALA A 108 2.05 16.53 -19.52
N GLY A 109 2.53 15.75 -18.55
CA GLY A 109 1.72 15.28 -17.41
C GLY A 109 0.79 14.11 -17.75
N GLY A 110 1.10 13.33 -18.78
CA GLY A 110 0.33 12.16 -19.23
C GLY A 110 -0.22 12.31 -20.65
N ILE A 111 -0.59 11.17 -21.28
CA ILE A 111 -1.10 11.15 -22.65
C ILE A 111 -2.37 11.99 -22.78
N GLU A 112 -3.27 11.98 -21.79
CA GLU A 112 -4.50 12.77 -21.86
C GLU A 112 -4.25 14.27 -21.79
N ASN A 113 -3.31 14.72 -20.96
CA ASN A 113 -2.91 16.13 -20.88
C ASN A 113 -2.18 16.57 -22.15
N ALA A 114 -1.34 15.71 -22.73
CA ALA A 114 -0.75 15.94 -24.06
C ALA A 114 -1.81 16.09 -25.15
N PHE A 115 -2.89 15.31 -25.07
CA PHE A 115 -4.02 15.36 -26.00
C PHE A 115 -4.90 16.59 -25.80
N ALA A 116 -5.24 16.92 -24.55
CA ALA A 116 -6.02 18.12 -24.21
C ALA A 116 -5.25 19.39 -24.61
N ALA A 117 -3.93 19.41 -24.42
CA ALA A 117 -3.06 20.50 -24.87
C ALA A 117 -2.99 20.62 -26.40
N ALA A 118 -2.98 19.49 -27.13
CA ALA A 118 -2.88 19.47 -28.58
C ALA A 118 -4.22 19.71 -29.31
N PHE A 119 -5.35 19.30 -28.73
CA PHE A 119 -6.64 19.23 -29.41
C PHE A 119 -7.79 19.95 -28.67
N GLY A 120 -7.53 20.53 -27.50
CA GLY A 120 -8.50 21.28 -26.71
C GLY A 120 -9.58 20.41 -26.04
N PRO A 121 -10.60 21.04 -25.43
CA PRO A 121 -11.62 20.36 -24.60
C PRO A 121 -12.58 19.44 -25.38
N GLN A 122 -12.43 19.33 -26.70
CA GLN A 122 -13.27 18.50 -27.58
C GLN A 122 -12.53 17.25 -28.10
N ALA A 123 -11.39 16.88 -27.51
CA ALA A 123 -10.57 15.74 -27.93
C ALA A 123 -11.34 14.39 -28.04
N GLY A 124 -12.42 14.21 -27.28
CA GLY A 124 -13.30 13.05 -27.39
C GLY A 124 -14.02 12.91 -28.74
N LEU A 125 -14.33 14.03 -29.41
CA LEU A 125 -15.01 14.06 -30.71
C LEU A 125 -14.08 13.68 -31.86
N PHE A 126 -12.76 13.86 -31.70
CA PHE A 126 -11.76 13.50 -32.70
C PHE A 126 -11.78 12.00 -33.01
N PHE A 127 -11.94 11.13 -32.01
CA PHE A 127 -12.04 9.68 -32.23
C PHE A 127 -13.36 9.29 -32.89
N THR A 128 -14.45 10.00 -32.60
CA THR A 128 -15.76 9.75 -33.21
C THR A 128 -15.79 10.17 -34.68
N ASP A 129 -15.12 11.27 -35.03
CA ASP A 129 -14.99 11.77 -36.42
C ASP A 129 -13.91 11.05 -37.23
N ALA A 130 -12.78 10.67 -36.61
CA ALA A 130 -11.73 9.90 -37.28
C ALA A 130 -12.19 8.48 -37.67
N ILE A 131 -13.14 7.91 -36.92
CA ILE A 131 -13.77 6.62 -37.23
C ILE A 131 -14.88 6.77 -38.29
N ARG A 132 -15.52 7.93 -38.43
CA ARG A 132 -16.63 8.14 -39.39
C ARG A 132 -16.25 8.81 -40.71
N ASN A 133 -15.18 9.59 -40.81
CA ASN A 133 -14.79 10.27 -42.05
C ASN A 133 -13.26 10.31 -42.25
N SER A 134 -12.70 9.23 -42.81
CA SER A 134 -11.28 9.14 -43.17
C SER A 134 -10.94 9.94 -44.44
N ARG A 135 -10.87 11.26 -44.35
CA ARG A 135 -10.25 12.11 -45.40
C ARG A 135 -9.34 13.23 -44.89
N PHE A 136 -8.83 13.13 -43.66
CA PHE A 136 -7.78 14.06 -43.22
C PHE A 136 -6.45 13.73 -43.90
N THR A 137 -5.93 14.67 -44.71
CA THR A 137 -4.64 14.49 -45.37
C THR A 137 -3.49 14.93 -44.47
N ARG A 138 -2.33 14.26 -44.61
CA ARG A 138 -1.07 14.56 -43.88
C ARG A 138 -0.68 16.04 -43.88
N ARG A 139 -1.10 16.81 -44.88
CA ARG A 139 -0.77 18.24 -45.05
C ARG A 139 -1.58 19.15 -44.12
N GLU A 140 -2.81 18.79 -43.76
CA GLU A 140 -3.64 19.54 -42.80
C GLU A 140 -3.22 19.26 -41.36
N PHE A 141 -2.89 18.01 -41.05
CA PHE A 141 -2.33 17.64 -39.75
C PHE A 141 -1.06 18.43 -39.41
N LEU A 142 -0.12 18.53 -40.35
CA LEU A 142 1.11 19.30 -40.15
C LEU A 142 0.88 20.82 -40.07
N LYS A 143 -0.15 21.35 -40.74
CA LYS A 143 -0.51 22.77 -40.63
C LYS A 143 -1.09 23.09 -39.25
N ASN A 144 -1.98 22.25 -38.73
CA ASN A 144 -2.62 22.48 -37.42
C ASN A 144 -1.62 22.30 -36.28
N LEU A 145 -0.66 21.38 -36.40
CA LEU A 145 0.43 21.20 -35.43
C LEU A 145 1.38 22.41 -35.39
N ALA A 146 1.65 23.02 -36.54
CA ALA A 146 2.46 24.24 -36.62
C ALA A 146 1.74 25.46 -36.02
N ILE A 147 0.42 25.55 -36.15
CA ILE A 147 -0.40 26.61 -35.52
C ILE A 147 -0.45 26.43 -33.99
N GLY A 148 -0.55 25.19 -33.50
CA GLY A 148 -0.49 24.89 -32.06
C GLY A 148 0.87 25.20 -31.44
N ALA A 149 1.97 24.87 -32.13
CA ALA A 149 3.33 25.19 -31.68
C ALA A 149 3.62 26.72 -31.68
N ALA A 150 3.00 27.47 -32.59
CA ALA A 150 3.10 28.94 -32.64
C ALA A 150 2.34 29.63 -31.49
N LEU A 151 1.24 29.04 -31.01
CA LEU A 151 0.47 29.58 -29.87
C LEU A 151 1.18 29.36 -28.53
N VAL A 152 1.94 28.27 -28.37
CA VAL A 152 2.71 28.01 -27.13
C VAL A 152 3.98 28.87 -27.04
N THR A 153 4.50 29.34 -28.19
CA THR A 153 5.70 30.20 -28.23
C THR A 153 5.40 31.70 -28.11
N LEU A 154 4.15 32.13 -28.27
CA LEU A 154 3.74 33.53 -28.12
C LEU A 154 3.27 33.90 -26.69
N SER A 155 3.10 32.91 -25.80
CA SER A 155 2.67 33.14 -24.41
C SER A 155 3.81 33.42 -23.43
N ASN A 156 5.09 33.33 -23.86
CA ASN A 156 6.23 33.45 -22.95
C ASN A 156 7.25 34.53 -23.33
N CYS A 157 6.84 35.53 -24.14
CA CYS A 157 7.66 36.69 -24.45
C CYS A 157 6.83 37.98 -24.34
N GLY A 158 6.66 38.48 -23.11
CA GLY A 158 6.18 39.83 -22.80
C GLY A 158 7.13 40.49 -21.78
N PRO A 159 7.54 41.76 -21.96
CA PRO A 159 8.66 42.34 -21.24
C PRO A 159 8.28 42.82 -19.83
N ASN A 160 9.14 42.49 -18.86
CA ASN A 160 9.41 43.20 -17.61
C ASN A 160 8.35 44.20 -17.10
N SER A 161 7.64 43.79 -16.06
CA SER A 161 7.21 44.70 -14.98
C SER A 161 7.43 44.00 -13.64
N GLN A 162 8.55 44.34 -13.01
CA GLN A 162 8.80 44.07 -11.59
C GLN A 162 7.64 44.66 -10.77
N GLN A 163 6.88 43.80 -10.11
CA GLN A 163 6.23 44.14 -8.87
C GLN A 163 6.64 43.05 -7.88
N ALA A 164 7.51 43.47 -6.95
CA ALA A 164 7.95 42.64 -5.84
C ALA A 164 6.74 42.24 -5.01
N ALA A 165 6.41 40.96 -5.03
CA ALA A 165 5.73 40.33 -3.92
C ALA A 165 6.80 40.05 -2.87
N GLU A 166 6.53 40.45 -1.64
CA GLU A 166 7.39 40.23 -0.48
C GLU A 166 7.59 38.72 -0.29
N GLU A 167 8.85 38.27 -0.37
CA GLU A 167 9.27 36.91 -0.05
C GLU A 167 9.18 36.74 1.48
N GLU A 168 8.24 35.93 1.94
CA GLU A 168 8.32 35.31 3.27
C GLU A 168 9.52 34.34 3.28
N ASP A 169 10.33 34.44 4.34
CA ASP A 169 11.58 33.73 4.64
C ASP A 169 11.79 32.40 3.88
N ALA A 170 12.52 32.46 2.75
CA ALA A 170 13.12 31.28 2.15
C ALA A 170 14.27 30.81 3.06
N ALA A 171 14.05 29.70 3.77
CA ALA A 171 15.06 29.03 4.58
C ALA A 171 16.38 28.84 3.79
N ALA A 172 17.51 29.01 4.47
CA ALA A 172 18.83 28.88 3.86
C ALA A 172 18.98 27.55 3.08
N PRO A 173 19.61 27.56 1.89
CA PRO A 173 19.80 26.34 1.11
C PRO A 173 20.63 25.33 1.92
N VAL A 174 20.13 24.09 2.00
CA VAL A 174 20.83 22.98 2.65
C VAL A 174 22.12 22.68 1.88
N ASP A 175 23.25 22.55 2.58
CA ASP A 175 24.50 22.10 1.97
C ASP A 175 24.38 20.63 1.56
N VAL A 176 24.35 20.39 0.25
CA VAL A 176 24.21 19.06 -0.37
C VAL A 176 25.55 18.46 -0.80
N SER A 177 26.67 19.15 -0.53
CA SER A 177 27.98 18.77 -1.07
C SER A 177 28.60 17.52 -0.44
N ASN A 178 28.07 17.08 0.71
CA ASN A 178 28.55 15.93 1.49
C ASN A 178 27.64 14.68 1.40
N LEU A 179 26.59 14.70 0.57
CA LEU A 179 25.68 13.56 0.41
C LEU A 179 26.34 12.45 -0.42
N GLU A 180 26.33 11.22 0.10
CA GLU A 180 26.84 10.04 -0.62
C GLU A 180 25.93 9.66 -1.80
N LYS A 181 24.62 9.90 -1.67
CA LYS A 181 23.62 9.55 -2.68
C LYS A 181 22.48 10.57 -2.71
N THR A 182 22.05 10.96 -3.91
CA THR A 182 20.98 11.96 -4.11
C THR A 182 19.77 11.41 -4.86
N ASP A 183 19.98 10.45 -5.77
CA ASP A 183 18.90 9.69 -6.40
C ASP A 183 18.46 8.56 -5.48
N LEU A 184 17.25 8.63 -4.92
CA LEU A 184 16.78 7.71 -3.89
C LEU A 184 15.53 6.94 -4.33
N LYS A 185 15.39 5.71 -3.84
CA LYS A 185 14.17 4.91 -3.98
C LYS A 185 13.59 4.56 -2.63
N ILE A 186 12.33 4.94 -2.40
CA ILE A 186 11.68 4.77 -1.10
C ILE A 186 10.42 3.94 -1.27
N GLY A 187 10.38 2.75 -0.65
CA GLY A 187 9.24 1.84 -0.75
C GLY A 187 8.09 2.26 0.16
N PHE A 188 6.85 2.23 -0.32
CA PHE A 188 5.66 2.50 0.51
C PHE A 188 4.44 1.62 0.17
N ILE A 189 3.61 1.38 1.18
CA ILE A 189 2.27 0.81 1.01
C ILE A 189 1.29 1.98 0.82
N PRO A 190 0.35 1.93 -0.15
CA PRO A 190 -0.53 3.06 -0.46
C PRO A 190 -1.64 3.23 0.60
N ILE A 191 -1.26 3.73 1.77
CA ILE A 191 -2.10 4.05 2.93
C ILE A 191 -1.75 5.45 3.46
N THR A 192 -2.66 6.09 4.21
CA THR A 192 -2.44 7.46 4.73
C THR A 192 -1.31 7.52 5.76
N CYS A 193 -0.89 6.37 6.32
CA CYS A 193 0.28 6.29 7.19
C CYS A 193 1.57 6.73 6.50
N ALA A 194 1.69 6.54 5.18
CA ALA A 194 2.86 6.93 4.40
C ALA A 194 2.87 8.42 4.00
N THR A 195 1.96 9.23 4.55
CA THR A 195 1.80 10.65 4.17
C THR A 195 3.13 11.42 4.15
N PRO A 196 3.99 11.36 5.20
CA PRO A 196 5.27 12.06 5.17
C PRO A 196 6.17 11.64 4.01
N ILE A 197 6.18 10.36 3.62
CA ILE A 197 6.96 9.86 2.47
C ILE A 197 6.38 10.37 1.15
N ILE A 198 5.07 10.22 0.94
CA ILE A 198 4.46 10.41 -0.38
C ILE A 198 4.12 11.87 -0.69
N MET A 199 3.89 12.70 0.33
CA MET A 199 3.69 14.13 0.13
C MET A 199 5.02 14.88 -0.10
N SER A 200 6.14 14.28 0.32
CA SER A 200 7.47 14.91 0.24
C SER A 200 7.93 15.19 -1.20
N GLU A 201 7.47 14.40 -2.17
CA GLU A 201 7.75 14.64 -3.59
C GLU A 201 6.93 15.83 -4.14
N PRO A 202 5.58 15.81 -4.14
CA PRO A 202 4.77 16.89 -4.72
C PRO A 202 4.89 18.22 -3.96
N LEU A 203 5.19 18.20 -2.65
CA LEU A 203 5.35 19.41 -1.84
C LEU A 203 6.81 19.86 -1.70
N GLY A 204 7.76 19.19 -2.37
CA GLY A 204 9.13 19.67 -2.51
C GLY A 204 10.06 19.46 -1.31
N PHE A 205 9.64 18.71 -0.28
CA PHE A 205 10.50 18.38 0.86
C PHE A 205 11.77 17.64 0.43
N TYR A 206 11.67 16.64 -0.46
CA TYR A 206 12.87 15.95 -0.96
C TYR A 206 13.82 16.90 -1.71
N ALA A 207 13.27 17.75 -2.57
CA ALA A 207 14.06 18.70 -3.36
C ALA A 207 14.79 19.73 -2.47
N LYS A 208 14.17 20.17 -1.36
CA LYS A 208 14.78 21.05 -0.37
C LYS A 208 16.08 20.49 0.20
N TYR A 209 16.18 19.17 0.33
CA TYR A 209 17.35 18.46 0.83
C TYR A 209 18.27 17.92 -0.28
N GLY A 210 18.04 18.30 -1.54
CA GLY A 210 18.88 17.89 -2.67
C GLY A 210 18.58 16.51 -3.24
N PHE A 211 17.46 15.91 -2.89
CA PHE A 211 17.09 14.57 -3.33
C PHE A 211 16.25 14.57 -4.60
N ASN A 212 16.55 13.64 -5.48
CA ASN A 212 15.68 13.17 -6.55
C ASN A 212 15.11 11.81 -6.12
N ALA A 213 14.07 11.84 -5.29
CA ALA A 213 13.48 10.64 -4.70
C ALA A 213 12.35 10.08 -5.57
N GLU A 214 12.37 8.77 -5.82
CA GLU A 214 11.29 8.00 -6.42
C GLU A 214 10.57 7.22 -5.31
N VAL A 215 9.28 7.49 -5.11
CA VAL A 215 8.45 6.68 -4.20
C VAL A 215 7.88 5.46 -4.94
N VAL A 216 8.20 4.27 -4.44
CA VAL A 216 7.88 2.99 -5.08
C VAL A 216 6.74 2.31 -4.33
N LYS A 217 5.61 2.09 -5.02
CA LYS A 217 4.48 1.35 -4.46
C LYS A 217 4.82 -0.12 -4.26
N MET A 218 4.67 -0.58 -3.04
CA MET A 218 4.86 -1.97 -2.65
C MET A 218 3.51 -2.69 -2.58
N PRO A 219 3.42 -3.95 -3.04
CA PRO A 219 2.14 -4.66 -3.11
C PRO A 219 1.71 -5.24 -1.75
N SER A 220 2.66 -5.50 -0.84
CA SER A 220 2.38 -6.08 0.48
C SER A 220 3.52 -5.81 1.46
N TRP A 221 3.24 -5.94 2.75
CA TRP A 221 4.26 -5.82 3.80
C TRP A 221 5.33 -6.92 3.76
N GLY A 222 4.96 -8.11 3.26
CA GLY A 222 5.93 -9.17 2.96
C GLY A 222 6.91 -8.73 1.87
N ALA A 223 6.42 -8.10 0.81
CA ALA A 223 7.28 -7.57 -0.25
C ALA A 223 8.17 -6.42 0.25
N VAL A 224 7.69 -5.56 1.16
CA VAL A 224 8.52 -4.55 1.83
C VAL A 224 9.68 -5.20 2.59
N ARG A 225 9.38 -6.21 3.43
CA ARG A 225 10.40 -6.96 4.18
C ARG A 225 11.43 -7.59 3.25
N ASP A 226 10.96 -8.31 2.23
CA ASP A 226 11.83 -9.06 1.32
C ASP A 226 12.70 -8.13 0.46
N SER A 227 12.15 -7.00 0.03
CA SER A 227 12.88 -5.94 -0.71
C SER A 227 13.95 -5.28 0.17
N ALA A 228 13.66 -5.03 1.45
CA ALA A 228 14.63 -4.51 2.42
C ALA A 228 15.80 -5.48 2.65
N ILE A 229 15.51 -6.78 2.79
CA ILE A 229 16.54 -7.82 2.91
C ILE A 229 17.40 -7.91 1.64
N ALA A 230 16.76 -7.77 0.47
CA ALA A 230 17.44 -7.80 -0.83
C ALA A 230 18.23 -6.50 -1.13
N GLY A 231 17.98 -5.41 -0.39
CA GLY A 231 18.63 -4.11 -0.60
C GLY A 231 18.22 -3.46 -1.93
N GLU A 232 17.00 -3.68 -2.41
CA GLU A 232 16.53 -3.17 -3.70
C GLU A 232 16.23 -1.66 -3.67
N LEU A 233 15.76 -1.16 -2.53
CA LEU A 233 15.43 0.25 -2.26
C LEU A 233 16.27 0.78 -1.09
N ASP A 234 16.32 2.11 -0.97
CA ASP A 234 17.17 2.83 -0.03
C ASP A 234 16.53 2.94 1.36
N ALA A 235 15.23 3.18 1.41
CA ALA A 235 14.46 3.28 2.64
C ALA A 235 13.02 2.79 2.44
N TYR A 236 12.30 2.56 3.54
CA TYR A 236 11.03 1.86 3.53
C TYR A 236 10.06 2.45 4.55
N HIS A 237 8.81 2.59 4.12
CA HIS A 237 7.65 2.60 5.00
C HIS A 237 7.51 1.21 5.66
N MET A 238 7.53 1.15 6.99
CA MET A 238 7.36 -0.11 7.73
C MET A 238 6.34 0.03 8.85
N LEU A 239 5.70 -1.07 9.23
CA LEU A 239 4.90 -1.12 10.45
C LEU A 239 5.86 -1.10 11.65
N ALA A 240 5.56 -0.35 12.71
CA ALA A 240 6.49 -0.17 13.84
C ALA A 240 7.05 -1.48 14.45
N PRO A 241 6.30 -2.61 14.52
CA PRO A 241 6.84 -3.88 14.99
C PRO A 241 7.76 -4.61 13.99
N MET A 242 7.75 -4.27 12.70
CA MET A 242 8.55 -4.95 11.67
C MET A 242 10.06 -4.81 11.92
N PRO A 243 10.64 -3.61 12.17
CA PRO A 243 12.06 -3.51 12.49
C PRO A 243 12.51 -4.38 13.68
N ILE A 244 11.67 -4.48 14.72
CA ILE A 244 11.91 -5.36 15.88
C ILE A 244 11.91 -6.83 15.44
N ALA A 245 10.85 -7.27 14.76
CA ALA A 245 10.71 -8.65 14.31
C ALA A 245 11.83 -9.06 13.34
N MET A 246 12.18 -8.21 12.38
CA MET A 246 13.25 -8.48 11.41
C MET A 246 14.62 -8.57 12.09
N THR A 247 14.95 -7.62 12.96
CA THR A 247 16.24 -7.60 13.66
C THR A 247 16.41 -8.83 14.56
N LEU A 248 15.36 -9.22 15.28
CA LEU A 248 15.36 -10.40 16.16
C LEU A 248 15.12 -11.73 15.41
N GLY A 249 14.83 -11.68 14.12
CA GLY A 249 14.53 -12.85 13.29
C GLY A 249 13.24 -13.58 13.70
N LEU A 250 12.21 -12.84 14.11
CA LEU A 250 10.89 -13.37 14.40
C LEU A 250 10.13 -13.53 13.07
N GLY A 251 9.83 -14.79 12.69
CA GLY A 251 9.14 -15.10 11.42
C GLY A 251 9.96 -14.83 10.14
N SER A 252 11.25 -14.56 10.25
CA SER A 252 12.21 -14.46 9.14
C SER A 252 13.64 -14.73 9.61
N ALA A 253 14.60 -14.74 8.68
CA ALA A 253 16.01 -14.60 9.05
C ALA A 253 16.23 -13.24 9.75
N SER A 254 17.20 -13.19 10.67
CA SER A 254 17.60 -11.93 11.32
C SER A 254 18.23 -11.00 10.29
N PHE A 255 17.74 -9.77 10.25
CA PHE A 255 18.23 -8.72 9.36
C PHE A 255 18.08 -7.35 10.05
N GLY A 256 19.18 -6.62 10.16
CA GLY A 256 19.24 -5.35 10.89
C GLY A 256 18.53 -4.22 10.15
N VAL A 257 17.51 -3.66 10.81
CA VAL A 257 16.74 -2.50 10.32
C VAL A 257 16.57 -1.51 11.45
N LYS A 258 16.82 -0.23 11.17
CA LYS A 258 16.52 0.86 12.10
C LYS A 258 15.17 1.48 11.81
N LEU A 259 14.44 1.79 12.87
CA LEU A 259 13.28 2.66 12.88
C LEU A 259 13.77 4.09 13.12
N ALA A 260 13.76 4.91 12.07
CA ALA A 260 14.36 6.24 12.06
C ALA A 260 13.43 7.32 12.63
N SER A 261 12.15 7.25 12.30
CA SER A 261 11.11 8.17 12.77
C SER A 261 9.75 7.49 12.65
N ILE A 262 8.80 7.86 13.52
CA ILE A 262 7.40 7.46 13.36
C ILE A 262 6.81 8.25 12.20
N GLU A 263 6.03 7.62 11.35
CA GLU A 263 5.35 8.36 10.27
C GLU A 263 4.00 8.86 10.72
N ASN A 264 3.28 8.05 11.50
CA ASN A 264 1.98 8.44 12.03
C ASN A 264 1.70 7.78 13.38
N ILE A 265 0.92 8.50 14.19
CA ILE A 265 0.22 7.98 15.35
C ILE A 265 -1.28 7.89 15.05
N ASN A 266 -1.98 6.96 15.70
CA ASN A 266 -3.38 6.65 15.40
C ASN A 266 -3.57 6.25 13.91
N GLY A 267 -4.70 6.63 13.28
CA GLY A 267 -4.94 6.47 11.83
C GLY A 267 -5.41 5.07 11.41
N GLN A 268 -5.96 4.29 12.34
CA GLN A 268 -6.49 2.97 12.10
C GLN A 268 -7.86 2.82 12.76
N ALA A 269 -8.61 1.80 12.35
CA ALA A 269 -9.87 1.46 12.99
C ALA A 269 -10.15 -0.04 12.91
N ILE A 270 -11.01 -0.51 13.81
CA ILE A 270 -11.75 -1.75 13.65
C ILE A 270 -12.98 -1.43 12.80
N THR A 271 -13.02 -1.99 11.60
CA THR A 271 -14.15 -1.86 10.66
C THR A 271 -14.82 -3.22 10.52
N VAL A 272 -16.15 -3.23 10.55
CA VAL A 272 -16.96 -4.44 10.49
C VAL A 272 -17.81 -4.40 9.23
N ALA A 273 -18.03 -5.56 8.60
CA ALA A 273 -18.88 -5.66 7.42
C ALA A 273 -20.32 -5.20 7.71
N GLU A 274 -20.95 -4.55 6.73
CA GLU A 274 -22.30 -3.97 6.88
C GLU A 274 -23.35 -5.00 7.33
N ARG A 275 -23.17 -6.28 6.97
CA ARG A 275 -24.04 -7.39 7.36
C ARG A 275 -24.14 -7.63 8.88
N TYR A 276 -23.21 -7.11 9.67
CA TYR A 276 -23.19 -7.22 11.14
C TYR A 276 -23.64 -5.93 11.84
N LYS A 277 -24.14 -4.94 11.11
CA LYS A 277 -24.57 -3.66 11.68
C LYS A 277 -25.67 -3.87 12.73
N GLY A 278 -25.49 -3.24 13.88
CA GLY A 278 -26.38 -3.39 15.04
C GLY A 278 -26.25 -4.73 15.79
N GLN A 279 -25.29 -5.58 15.43
CA GLN A 279 -25.07 -6.88 16.11
C GLN A 279 -23.83 -6.87 17.01
N ILE A 280 -22.96 -5.86 16.89
CA ILE A 280 -21.69 -5.78 17.62
C ILE A 280 -21.78 -4.67 18.66
N ASN A 281 -21.61 -5.04 19.94
CA ASN A 281 -21.63 -4.13 21.09
C ASN A 281 -20.29 -4.09 21.81
N GLY A 282 -19.47 -5.13 21.69
CA GLY A 282 -18.20 -5.23 22.38
C GLY A 282 -17.29 -6.32 21.84
N PRO A 283 -16.14 -6.55 22.48
CA PRO A 283 -15.13 -7.49 21.99
C PRO A 283 -15.64 -8.93 21.95
N ALA A 284 -16.49 -9.35 22.90
CA ALA A 284 -17.05 -10.70 22.95
C ALA A 284 -17.89 -11.11 21.71
N ASP A 285 -18.46 -10.13 21.00
CA ASP A 285 -19.30 -10.38 19.82
C ASP A 285 -18.49 -10.78 18.57
N PHE A 286 -17.16 -10.65 18.62
CA PHE A 286 -16.27 -11.05 17.52
C PHE A 286 -15.99 -12.56 17.49
N LYS A 287 -16.50 -13.34 18.45
CA LYS A 287 -16.25 -14.78 18.52
C LYS A 287 -16.68 -15.48 17.23
N GLY A 288 -15.78 -16.28 16.66
CA GLY A 288 -15.96 -16.99 15.39
C GLY A 288 -15.68 -16.16 14.14
N PHE A 289 -15.33 -14.88 14.25
CA PHE A 289 -15.07 -14.03 13.10
C PHE A 289 -13.77 -14.40 12.39
N THR A 290 -13.73 -14.17 11.08
CA THR A 290 -12.48 -14.06 10.32
C THR A 290 -12.10 -12.59 10.22
N ILE A 291 -10.97 -12.21 10.82
CA ILE A 291 -10.56 -10.81 10.96
C ILE A 291 -9.28 -10.55 10.16
N GLY A 292 -9.34 -9.57 9.26
CA GLY A 292 -8.19 -9.13 8.48
C GLY A 292 -7.26 -8.21 9.27
N VAL A 293 -5.95 -8.43 9.15
CA VAL A 293 -4.90 -7.50 9.58
C VAL A 293 -3.88 -7.34 8.46
N PRO A 294 -3.16 -6.21 8.33
CA PRO A 294 -2.23 -6.02 7.23
C PRO A 294 -1.06 -7.01 7.23
N PHE A 295 -0.55 -7.37 8.42
CA PHE A 295 0.62 -8.23 8.58
C PHE A 295 0.67 -8.81 10.01
N PRO A 296 1.29 -10.00 10.25
CA PRO A 296 1.39 -10.56 11.59
C PRO A 296 2.11 -9.64 12.58
N TYR A 297 3.29 -9.12 12.20
CA TYR A 297 4.08 -8.19 13.02
C TYR A 297 3.63 -6.74 12.79
N SER A 298 2.44 -6.41 13.29
CA SER A 298 1.81 -5.11 13.08
C SER A 298 1.09 -4.60 14.32
N MET A 299 1.04 -3.27 14.50
CA MET A 299 0.25 -2.65 15.56
C MET A 299 -1.23 -3.03 15.46
N HIS A 300 -1.72 -3.22 14.25
CA HIS A 300 -3.07 -3.70 13.95
C HIS A 300 -3.36 -5.05 14.61
N ASN A 301 -2.47 -6.03 14.45
CA ASN A 301 -2.64 -7.34 15.07
C ASN A 301 -2.50 -7.25 16.60
N LEU A 302 -1.51 -6.51 17.11
CA LEU A 302 -1.29 -6.38 18.55
C LEU A 302 -2.45 -5.67 19.27
N LEU A 303 -2.98 -4.58 18.70
CA LEU A 303 -4.13 -3.85 19.23
C LEU A 303 -5.44 -4.63 19.09
N LEU A 304 -5.61 -5.39 18.00
CA LEU A 304 -6.77 -6.28 17.84
C LEU A 304 -6.77 -7.34 18.93
N ARG A 305 -5.63 -8.01 19.16
CA ARG A 305 -5.47 -9.01 20.22
C ARG A 305 -5.71 -8.42 21.61
N TYR A 306 -5.17 -7.22 21.86
CA TYR A 306 -5.44 -6.47 23.09
C TYR A 306 -6.94 -6.27 23.31
N TYR A 307 -7.65 -5.78 22.30
CA TYR A 307 -9.09 -5.54 22.38
C TYR A 307 -9.89 -6.84 22.59
N LEU A 308 -9.63 -7.88 21.79
CA LEU A 308 -10.34 -9.17 21.86
C LEU A 308 -10.18 -9.85 23.22
N ALA A 309 -8.96 -9.84 23.78
CA ALA A 309 -8.68 -10.43 25.08
C ALA A 309 -9.55 -9.83 26.20
N THR A 310 -9.87 -8.54 26.14
CA THR A 310 -10.76 -7.90 27.14
C THR A 310 -12.21 -8.41 27.10
N GLY A 311 -12.62 -9.03 25.98
CA GLY A 311 -13.89 -9.72 25.84
C GLY A 311 -13.86 -11.19 26.21
N GLY A 312 -12.73 -11.70 26.73
CA GLY A 312 -12.51 -13.12 26.99
C GLY A 312 -12.40 -13.96 25.71
N ILE A 313 -12.02 -13.34 24.59
CA ILE A 313 -11.75 -14.04 23.33
C ILE A 313 -10.26 -14.35 23.27
N ASP A 314 -9.94 -15.64 23.12
CA ASP A 314 -8.60 -16.07 22.74
C ASP A 314 -8.38 -15.80 21.24
N PRO A 315 -7.48 -14.88 20.84
CA PRO A 315 -7.30 -14.52 19.44
C PRO A 315 -6.72 -15.64 18.55
N ASP A 316 -6.14 -16.69 19.13
CA ASP A 316 -5.57 -17.83 18.40
C ASP A 316 -6.51 -19.04 18.33
N VAL A 317 -7.60 -19.04 19.11
CA VAL A 317 -8.56 -20.15 19.19
C VAL A 317 -9.97 -19.73 18.77
N ASP A 318 -10.47 -18.61 19.29
CA ASP A 318 -11.87 -18.22 19.18
C ASP A 318 -12.18 -17.42 17.90
N VAL A 319 -11.16 -16.91 17.21
CA VAL A 319 -11.28 -16.18 15.94
C VAL A 319 -10.22 -16.63 14.93
N LYS A 320 -10.35 -16.19 13.68
CA LYS A 320 -9.32 -16.40 12.65
C LYS A 320 -8.73 -15.07 12.22
N ILE A 321 -7.54 -14.74 12.73
CA ILE A 321 -6.80 -13.56 12.28
C ILE A 321 -5.93 -13.93 11.08
N ARG A 322 -6.03 -13.18 9.98
CA ARG A 322 -5.21 -13.45 8.79
C ARG A 322 -4.66 -12.20 8.11
N PRO A 323 -3.47 -12.29 7.49
CA PRO A 323 -2.92 -11.20 6.67
C PRO A 323 -3.80 -10.89 5.46
N VAL A 324 -4.10 -9.61 5.26
CA VAL A 324 -4.84 -9.07 4.11
C VAL A 324 -4.15 -7.78 3.66
N PRO A 325 -3.63 -7.69 2.43
CA PRO A 325 -3.12 -6.44 1.90
C PRO A 325 -4.21 -5.35 1.97
N PRO A 326 -3.91 -4.12 2.45
CA PRO A 326 -4.92 -3.09 2.61
C PRO A 326 -5.77 -2.83 1.34
N PRO A 327 -5.21 -2.79 0.12
CA PRO A 327 -5.99 -2.63 -1.11
C PRO A 327 -7.07 -3.70 -1.35
N ASP A 328 -6.86 -4.91 -0.83
CA ASP A 328 -7.75 -6.05 -1.04
C ASP A 328 -8.83 -6.15 0.04
N SER A 329 -8.70 -5.40 1.14
CA SER A 329 -9.54 -5.52 2.34
C SER A 329 -11.02 -5.34 2.05
N ILE A 330 -11.39 -4.35 1.25
CA ILE A 330 -12.79 -4.02 0.94
C ILE A 330 -13.43 -5.12 0.10
N ALA A 331 -12.72 -5.58 -0.93
CA ALA A 331 -13.21 -6.66 -1.78
C ALA A 331 -13.46 -7.95 -0.97
N GLN A 332 -12.55 -8.28 -0.04
CA GLN A 332 -12.70 -9.44 0.84
C GLN A 332 -13.82 -9.26 1.87
N LEU A 333 -14.03 -8.03 2.37
CA LEU A 333 -15.14 -7.70 3.27
C LEU A 333 -16.49 -7.91 2.57
N ILE A 334 -16.62 -7.42 1.32
CA ILE A 334 -17.81 -7.57 0.47
C ILE A 334 -18.04 -9.05 0.11
N ALA A 335 -17.00 -9.78 -0.25
CA ALA A 335 -17.08 -11.20 -0.63
C ALA A 335 -17.49 -12.10 0.54
N GLY A 336 -17.30 -11.65 1.78
CA GLY A 336 -17.52 -12.44 2.99
C GLY A 336 -16.31 -13.31 3.37
N ASP A 337 -15.14 -13.06 2.77
CA ASP A 337 -13.90 -13.76 3.13
C ASP A 337 -13.32 -13.24 4.46
N ILE A 338 -13.69 -12.03 4.88
CA ILE A 338 -13.48 -11.48 6.22
C ILE A 338 -14.77 -10.84 6.73
N ASP A 339 -14.97 -10.88 8.04
CA ASP A 339 -16.11 -10.34 8.77
C ASP A 339 -15.84 -8.95 9.34
N ALA A 340 -14.59 -8.72 9.71
CA ALA A 340 -14.07 -7.45 10.17
C ALA A 340 -12.60 -7.32 9.80
N TYR A 341 -12.03 -6.14 10.01
CA TYR A 341 -10.59 -5.96 10.00
C TYR A 341 -10.17 -4.86 10.96
N LEU A 342 -8.92 -4.92 11.41
CA LEU A 342 -8.21 -3.76 11.95
C LEU A 342 -7.16 -3.36 10.91
N MET A 343 -7.36 -2.22 10.25
CA MET A 343 -6.62 -1.83 9.04
C MET A 343 -6.27 -0.34 9.10
N PRO A 344 -5.21 0.12 8.42
CA PRO A 344 -4.92 1.54 8.35
C PRO A 344 -5.87 2.23 7.37
N ASP A 345 -6.09 3.52 7.60
CA ASP A 345 -6.76 4.37 6.63
C ASP A 345 -5.93 4.49 5.32
N PRO A 346 -6.59 4.76 4.17
CA PRO A 346 -7.98 5.19 4.02
C PRO A 346 -8.98 4.04 3.88
N PHE A 347 -8.57 2.78 4.05
CA PHE A 347 -9.43 1.63 3.75
C PHE A 347 -10.61 1.47 4.73
N ASN A 348 -10.50 1.94 5.98
CA ASN A 348 -11.66 2.01 6.87
C ASN A 348 -12.69 3.01 6.35
N GLN A 349 -12.25 4.24 6.04
CA GLN A 349 -13.15 5.26 5.51
C GLN A 349 -13.73 4.88 4.14
N ARG A 350 -12.94 4.19 3.31
CA ARG A 350 -13.38 3.74 1.99
C ARG A 350 -14.46 2.66 2.10
N ALA A 351 -14.39 1.76 3.08
CA ALA A 351 -15.47 0.79 3.31
C ALA A 351 -16.79 1.47 3.71
N VAL A 352 -16.73 2.55 4.50
CA VAL A 352 -17.91 3.37 4.79
C VAL A 352 -18.43 4.05 3.52
N PHE A 353 -17.54 4.68 2.76
CA PHE A 353 -17.88 5.39 1.52
C PHE A 353 -18.56 4.49 0.49
N GLU A 354 -18.15 3.21 0.41
CA GLU A 354 -18.76 2.22 -0.49
C GLU A 354 -19.99 1.49 0.12
N GLY A 355 -20.33 1.74 1.38
CA GLY A 355 -21.38 1.02 2.10
C GLY A 355 -21.06 -0.47 2.32
N ALA A 356 -19.78 -0.83 2.25
CA ALA A 356 -19.30 -2.21 2.46
C ALA A 356 -19.19 -2.57 3.96
N GLY A 357 -18.99 -1.56 4.80
CA GLY A 357 -18.86 -1.74 6.25
C GLY A 357 -18.98 -0.43 7.02
N PHE A 358 -18.91 -0.54 8.33
CA PHE A 358 -18.97 0.57 9.26
C PHE A 358 -17.77 0.57 10.20
N ILE A 359 -17.31 1.76 10.57
CA ILE A 359 -16.26 1.94 11.58
C ILE A 359 -16.88 1.66 12.93
N PHE A 360 -16.44 0.57 13.57
CA PHE A 360 -16.92 0.17 14.88
C PHE A 360 -16.14 0.90 15.99
N LYS A 361 -14.81 1.01 15.85
CA LYS A 361 -13.96 1.66 16.86
C LYS A 361 -12.68 2.22 16.23
N LEU A 362 -12.30 3.44 16.57
CA LEU A 362 -10.99 3.98 16.19
C LEU A 362 -9.93 3.42 17.13
N THR A 363 -8.73 3.13 16.62
CA THR A 363 -7.64 2.63 17.48
C THR A 363 -7.10 3.69 18.44
N LYS A 364 -7.32 4.98 18.14
CA LYS A 364 -7.01 6.06 19.10
C LYS A 364 -7.81 5.93 20.39
N ASP A 365 -8.97 5.27 20.35
CA ASP A 365 -9.80 5.06 21.55
C ASP A 365 -9.27 3.87 22.37
N LEU A 366 -8.50 2.95 21.76
CA LEU A 366 -7.80 1.85 22.44
C LEU A 366 -6.50 2.35 23.10
N TRP A 367 -5.73 3.16 22.37
CA TRP A 367 -4.47 3.72 22.85
C TRP A 367 -4.24 5.09 22.18
N PRO A 368 -4.57 6.21 22.85
CA PRO A 368 -4.37 7.54 22.29
C PRO A 368 -2.89 7.81 21.97
N GLY A 369 -2.61 8.11 20.70
CA GLY A 369 -1.27 8.44 20.24
C GLY A 369 -0.34 7.24 20.10
N HIS A 370 -0.91 6.03 19.93
CA HIS A 370 -0.13 4.82 19.65
C HIS A 370 0.66 4.94 18.36
N PRO A 371 1.86 4.33 18.25
CA PRO A 371 2.60 4.27 17.00
C PRO A 371 1.85 3.41 15.98
N CYS A 372 2.02 3.70 14.69
CA CYS A 372 1.47 2.88 13.62
C CYS A 372 2.58 2.44 12.66
N CYS A 373 2.98 3.35 11.77
CA CYS A 373 4.03 3.13 10.79
C CYS A 373 5.25 3.98 11.10
N ALA A 374 6.36 3.63 10.49
CA ALA A 374 7.63 4.26 10.69
C ALA A 374 8.50 4.22 9.43
N PHE A 375 9.27 5.29 9.28
CA PHE A 375 10.31 5.39 8.28
C PHE A 375 11.52 4.59 8.75
N ALA A 376 11.95 3.63 7.92
CA ALA A 376 12.97 2.67 8.28
C ALA A 376 14.00 2.49 7.16
N ALA A 377 15.22 2.13 7.54
CA ALA A 377 16.29 1.79 6.61
C ALA A 377 17.15 0.66 7.19
N SER A 378 17.79 -0.11 6.32
CA SER A 378 18.66 -1.21 6.76
C SER A 378 19.95 -0.68 7.38
N ASP A 379 20.50 -1.43 8.33
CA ASP A 379 21.79 -1.08 8.97
C ASP A 379 22.88 -0.90 7.90
N GLN A 380 22.93 -1.82 6.93
CA GLN A 380 23.90 -1.78 5.83
C GLN A 380 23.80 -0.49 5.00
N TRP A 381 22.59 0.01 4.73
CA TRP A 381 22.40 1.20 3.92
C TRP A 381 22.75 2.47 4.70
N ILE A 382 22.39 2.52 5.99
CA ILE A 382 22.72 3.63 6.88
C ILE A 382 24.25 3.75 7.03
N ASP A 383 24.94 2.63 7.25
CA ASP A 383 26.40 2.59 7.39
C ASP A 383 27.12 3.07 6.12
N ALA A 384 26.56 2.77 4.94
CA ALA A 384 27.12 3.16 3.66
C ALA A 384 26.80 4.61 3.26
N ASN A 385 25.69 5.19 3.74
CA ASN A 385 25.21 6.51 3.35
C ASN A 385 24.76 7.37 4.55
N PRO A 386 25.62 7.59 5.57
CA PRO A 386 25.20 8.21 6.83
C PRO A 386 24.72 9.66 6.67
N ASN A 387 25.37 10.48 5.82
CA ASN A 387 24.94 11.88 5.63
C ASN A 387 23.63 11.93 4.84
N THR A 388 23.52 11.10 3.80
CA THR A 388 22.30 10.93 3.00
C THR A 388 21.12 10.50 3.86
N PHE A 389 21.29 9.45 4.69
CA PHE A 389 20.25 8.98 5.59
C PHE A 389 19.81 10.07 6.56
N ARG A 390 20.76 10.80 7.15
CA ARG A 390 20.47 11.87 8.10
C ARG A 390 19.64 12.98 7.46
N ALA A 391 20.04 13.43 6.25
CA ALA A 391 19.30 14.45 5.50
C ALA A 391 17.93 13.95 5.02
N LEU A 392 17.82 12.67 4.62
CA LEU A 392 16.56 12.06 4.23
C LEU A 392 15.59 11.96 5.40
N ASN A 393 16.04 11.45 6.56
CA ASN A 393 15.20 11.37 7.76
C ASN A 393 14.76 12.77 8.21
N LYS A 394 15.63 13.78 8.06
CA LYS A 394 15.26 15.17 8.32
C LYS A 394 14.13 15.66 7.40
N SER A 395 14.19 15.36 6.11
CA SER A 395 13.11 15.65 5.16
C SER A 395 11.78 15.03 5.60
N ILE A 396 11.81 13.78 6.08
CA ILE A 396 10.61 13.08 6.55
C ILE A 396 10.08 13.70 7.85
N ILE A 397 10.95 14.06 8.79
CA ILE A 397 10.58 14.71 10.05
C ILE A 397 9.95 16.09 9.79
N GLU A 398 10.51 16.88 8.87
CA GLU A 398 9.93 18.17 8.48
C GLU A 398 8.56 17.98 7.81
N ALA A 399 8.45 17.02 6.89
CA ALA A 399 7.18 16.68 6.25
C ALA A 399 6.12 16.22 7.26
N ALA A 400 6.49 15.40 8.25
CA ALA A 400 5.61 15.02 9.34
C ALA A 400 5.14 16.26 10.11
N GLY A 401 6.06 17.16 10.49
CA GLY A 401 5.76 18.44 11.14
C GLY A 401 4.76 19.30 10.36
N TYR A 402 4.91 19.39 9.05
CA TYR A 402 3.97 20.10 8.17
C TYR A 402 2.58 19.46 8.16
N ALA A 403 2.50 18.12 8.16
CA ALA A 403 1.24 17.36 8.19
C ALA A 403 0.52 17.41 9.55
N ARG A 404 1.23 17.72 10.64
CA ARG A 404 0.62 17.92 11.96
C ARG A 404 -0.29 19.14 12.02
N ASP A 405 0.03 20.20 11.28
CA ASP A 405 -0.81 21.40 11.22
C ASP A 405 -2.13 21.07 10.50
N PRO A 406 -3.29 21.14 11.19
CA PRO A 406 -4.58 20.86 10.59
C PRO A 406 -4.89 21.72 9.35
N ALA A 407 -4.33 22.93 9.25
CA ALA A 407 -4.54 23.83 8.12
C ALA A 407 -3.98 23.27 6.80
N ASN A 408 -2.92 22.47 6.87
CA ASN A 408 -2.24 21.89 5.70
C ASN A 408 -2.90 20.60 5.19
N ARG A 409 -3.69 19.94 6.05
CA ARG A 409 -4.23 18.60 5.77
C ARG A 409 -5.12 18.50 4.52
N PRO A 410 -5.96 19.50 4.16
CA PRO A 410 -6.71 19.46 2.91
C PRO A 410 -5.83 19.51 1.65
N GLU A 411 -4.76 20.32 1.66
CA GLU A 411 -3.81 20.35 0.53
C GLU A 411 -3.06 19.02 0.42
N ILE A 412 -2.61 18.48 1.54
CA ILE A 412 -1.95 17.17 1.60
C ILE A 412 -2.88 16.09 1.04
N ALA A 413 -4.16 16.07 1.45
CA ALA A 413 -5.14 15.11 0.96
C ALA A 413 -5.22 15.14 -0.58
N LYS A 414 -5.28 16.33 -1.16
CA LYS A 414 -5.32 16.50 -2.62
C LYS A 414 -4.04 16.00 -3.28
N ALA A 415 -2.87 16.34 -2.73
CA ALA A 415 -1.57 15.97 -3.30
C ALA A 415 -1.36 14.44 -3.34
N ILE A 416 -1.78 13.72 -2.29
CA ILE A 416 -1.50 12.28 -2.14
C ILE A 416 -2.62 11.38 -2.68
N SER A 417 -3.76 11.93 -3.09
CA SER A 417 -4.90 11.14 -3.59
C SER A 417 -4.71 10.58 -5.00
N GLU A 418 -3.80 11.18 -5.78
CA GLU A 418 -3.60 10.85 -7.19
C GLU A 418 -3.16 9.39 -7.44
N ARG A 419 -3.30 8.95 -8.70
CA ARG A 419 -2.92 7.61 -9.13
C ARG A 419 -1.44 7.30 -8.86
N ALA A 420 -0.57 8.29 -8.84
CA ALA A 420 0.85 8.11 -8.52
C ALA A 420 1.08 7.65 -7.07
N PHE A 421 0.14 7.94 -6.16
CA PHE A 421 0.27 7.74 -4.71
C PHE A 421 -0.83 6.80 -4.17
N LEU A 422 -1.86 7.31 -3.51
CA LEU A 422 -2.89 6.46 -2.90
C LEU A 422 -3.89 5.90 -3.91
N ASN A 423 -4.17 6.62 -5.01
CA ASN A 423 -5.24 6.29 -5.95
C ASN A 423 -6.61 6.13 -5.25
N GLN A 424 -6.97 7.12 -4.43
CA GLN A 424 -8.19 7.14 -3.63
C GLN A 424 -8.96 8.45 -3.86
N PRO A 425 -10.30 8.49 -3.68
CA PRO A 425 -11.08 9.70 -3.74
C PRO A 425 -10.56 10.72 -2.72
N VAL A 426 -10.41 11.97 -3.16
CA VAL A 426 -9.92 13.06 -2.30
C VAL A 426 -10.78 13.20 -1.06
N GLU A 427 -12.10 13.08 -1.20
CA GLU A 427 -13.08 13.16 -0.11
C GLU A 427 -12.80 12.13 1.00
N VAL A 428 -12.39 10.91 0.62
CA VAL A 428 -12.07 9.84 1.56
C VAL A 428 -10.76 10.14 2.29
N VAL A 429 -9.74 10.60 1.57
CA VAL A 429 -8.44 10.93 2.16
C VAL A 429 -8.55 12.16 3.05
N GLU A 430 -9.28 13.19 2.62
CA GLU A 430 -9.52 14.41 3.39
C GLU A 430 -10.32 14.13 4.67
N ALA A 431 -11.35 13.26 4.60
CA ALA A 431 -12.10 12.85 5.79
C ALA A 431 -11.20 12.18 6.85
N VAL A 432 -10.25 11.36 6.40
CA VAL A 432 -9.25 10.74 7.29
C VAL A 432 -8.32 11.79 7.88
N LEU A 433 -7.68 12.61 7.04
CA LEU A 433 -6.66 13.55 7.50
C LEU A 433 -7.26 14.66 8.36
N THR A 434 -8.44 15.18 8.02
CA THR A 434 -9.09 16.26 8.81
C THR A 434 -9.85 15.72 10.02
N GLY A 435 -10.16 14.42 10.04
CA GLY A 435 -10.95 13.82 11.10
C GLY A 435 -12.45 14.10 11.01
N ASN A 436 -12.94 14.65 9.91
CA ASN A 436 -14.37 14.86 9.66
C ASN A 436 -14.90 13.75 8.76
N PHE A 437 -15.68 12.82 9.32
CA PHE A 437 -16.04 11.61 8.60
C PHE A 437 -17.38 11.01 9.02
N GLU A 438 -17.95 10.21 8.14
CA GLU A 438 -19.07 9.32 8.46
C GLU A 438 -18.54 8.00 9.02
N ASP A 439 -19.15 7.49 10.09
CA ASP A 439 -18.80 6.20 10.69
C ASP A 439 -19.50 4.99 10.04
N GLY A 440 -20.43 5.24 9.12
CA GLY A 440 -21.25 4.20 8.48
C GLY A 440 -22.37 3.67 9.36
N GLN A 441 -22.54 4.19 10.58
CA GLN A 441 -23.63 3.88 11.50
C GLN A 441 -24.72 4.97 11.53
N GLY A 442 -24.55 6.02 10.71
CA GLY A 442 -25.45 7.15 10.61
C GLY A 442 -25.00 8.38 11.41
N ASN A 443 -23.76 8.36 11.91
CA ASN A 443 -23.17 9.50 12.61
C ASN A 443 -22.09 10.16 11.76
N THR A 444 -22.13 11.48 11.73
CA THR A 444 -21.01 12.33 11.31
C THR A 444 -20.17 12.68 12.54
N LEU A 445 -18.88 12.35 12.49
CA LEU A 445 -17.94 12.56 13.59
C LEU A 445 -16.87 13.60 13.20
N SER A 446 -16.41 14.35 14.19
CA SER A 446 -15.29 15.29 14.09
C SER A 446 -14.25 14.93 15.14
N VAL A 447 -13.21 14.23 14.72
CA VAL A 447 -12.10 13.74 15.55
C VAL A 447 -10.78 14.20 14.92
N PRO A 448 -10.35 15.45 15.16
CA PRO A 448 -9.20 16.05 14.46
C PRO A 448 -7.88 15.28 14.62
N ASP A 449 -7.74 14.52 15.70
CA ASP A 449 -6.58 13.67 15.99
C ASP A 449 -6.82 12.19 15.65
N ARG A 450 -7.81 11.87 14.80
CA ARG A 450 -8.05 10.51 14.26
C ARG A 450 -6.77 9.90 13.70
N ILE A 451 -5.99 10.71 12.99
CA ILE A 451 -4.59 10.47 12.60
C ILE A 451 -3.79 11.73 12.95
N ASP A 452 -2.56 11.55 13.41
CA ASP A 452 -1.59 12.65 13.54
C ASP A 452 -0.18 12.16 13.15
N PHE A 453 0.73 13.10 12.93
CA PHE A 453 2.05 12.86 12.34
C PHE A 453 3.17 13.28 13.29
N ASP A 454 3.22 12.69 14.49
CA ASP A 454 4.31 12.92 15.45
C ASP A 454 5.50 11.98 15.13
N PRO A 455 6.66 12.51 14.69
CA PRO A 455 7.74 11.67 14.21
C PRO A 455 8.61 11.06 15.32
N TYR A 456 8.36 11.38 16.58
CA TYR A 456 9.23 10.98 17.67
C TYR A 456 9.09 9.49 18.04
N PRO A 457 10.15 8.66 17.89
CA PRO A 457 10.08 7.23 18.15
C PRO A 457 10.36 6.95 19.61
N TRP A 458 9.32 7.06 20.45
CA TRP A 458 9.42 6.79 21.89
C TRP A 458 9.96 5.37 22.17
N GLN A 459 10.85 5.26 23.16
CA GLN A 459 11.37 3.96 23.60
C GLN A 459 10.31 3.16 24.37
N SER A 460 9.31 3.82 24.96
CA SER A 460 8.13 3.14 25.53
C SER A 460 7.34 2.35 24.49
N PHE A 461 7.30 2.81 23.23
CA PHE A 461 6.68 2.08 22.13
C PHE A 461 7.38 0.75 21.86
N ALA A 462 8.72 0.77 21.78
CA ALA A 462 9.50 -0.44 21.60
C ALA A 462 9.26 -1.44 22.75
N ASN A 463 9.24 -0.95 24.00
CA ASN A 463 8.98 -1.79 25.17
C ASN A 463 7.58 -2.43 25.12
N TRP A 464 6.54 -1.66 24.79
CA TRP A 464 5.18 -2.18 24.68
C TRP A 464 5.09 -3.23 23.57
N ILE A 465 5.61 -2.91 22.37
CA ILE A 465 5.58 -3.83 21.22
C ILE A 465 6.30 -5.14 21.57
N SER A 466 7.52 -5.06 22.09
CA SER A 466 8.27 -6.24 22.50
C SER A 466 7.53 -7.06 23.55
N SER A 467 6.83 -6.43 24.51
CA SER A 467 6.06 -7.14 25.52
C SER A 467 4.91 -7.94 24.90
N GLN A 468 4.24 -7.39 23.90
CA GLN A 468 3.14 -8.07 23.22
C GLN A 468 3.64 -9.15 22.26
N LEU A 469 4.83 -9.01 21.67
CA LEU A 469 5.47 -10.07 20.89
C LEU A 469 5.85 -11.27 21.76
N VAL A 470 6.29 -11.04 23.01
CA VAL A 470 6.51 -12.07 24.03
C VAL A 470 5.20 -12.74 24.41
N ARG A 471 4.18 -11.94 24.76
CA ARG A 471 2.86 -12.46 25.18
C ARG A 471 2.25 -13.40 24.15
N TRP A 472 2.22 -12.98 22.89
CA TRP A 472 1.47 -13.68 21.85
C TRP A 472 2.28 -14.70 21.05
N ASP A 473 3.61 -14.70 21.18
CA ASP A 473 4.53 -15.58 20.46
C ASP A 473 4.02 -15.95 19.05
N LEU A 474 3.92 -14.96 18.16
CA LEU A 474 3.12 -15.05 16.93
C LEU A 474 3.51 -16.19 15.95
N GLN A 475 4.61 -16.90 16.19
CA GLN A 475 5.00 -18.12 15.46
C GLN A 475 4.70 -19.43 16.20
N GLY A 476 4.46 -19.37 17.52
CA GLY A 476 4.31 -20.52 18.38
C GLY A 476 5.58 -21.36 18.55
N ASP A 477 6.75 -20.81 18.21
CA ASP A 477 8.05 -21.48 18.27
C ASP A 477 8.84 -21.14 19.55
N GLY A 478 8.29 -20.28 20.41
CA GLY A 478 8.90 -19.82 21.65
C GLY A 478 10.09 -18.89 21.46
N LYS A 479 10.42 -18.48 20.22
CA LYS A 479 11.61 -17.68 19.95
C LYS A 479 11.51 -16.29 20.56
N ALA A 480 10.33 -15.66 20.55
CA ALA A 480 10.13 -14.34 21.15
C ALA A 480 10.55 -14.33 22.63
N ASN A 481 10.13 -15.34 23.40
CA ASN A 481 10.50 -15.50 24.82
C ASN A 481 11.99 -15.77 25.04
N GLN A 482 12.69 -16.34 24.06
CA GLN A 482 14.13 -16.63 24.16
C GLN A 482 14.98 -15.39 23.88
N VAL A 483 14.56 -14.55 22.94
CA VAL A 483 15.35 -13.40 22.47
C VAL A 483 14.92 -12.07 23.11
N ILE A 484 13.71 -12.00 23.66
CA ILE A 484 13.19 -10.84 24.42
C ILE A 484 13.02 -11.27 25.88
N THR A 485 14.02 -10.98 26.70
CA THR A 485 14.01 -11.21 28.15
C THR A 485 13.76 -9.91 28.91
N SER A 486 13.46 -10.00 30.22
CA SER A 486 13.29 -8.84 31.10
C SER A 486 14.48 -7.88 31.11
N GLU A 487 15.69 -8.36 30.80
CA GLU A 487 16.91 -7.55 30.76
C GLU A 487 17.12 -6.85 29.40
N THR A 488 16.43 -7.28 28.35
CA THR A 488 16.69 -6.85 26.95
C THR A 488 15.70 -5.83 26.40
N TYR A 489 14.56 -5.59 27.04
CA TYR A 489 13.53 -4.65 26.54
C TYR A 489 14.11 -3.28 26.14
N ASN A 490 14.84 -2.66 27.06
CA ASN A 490 15.44 -1.35 26.81
C ASN A 490 16.56 -1.40 25.76
N GLN A 491 17.27 -2.51 25.64
CA GLN A 491 18.35 -2.66 24.66
C GLN A 491 17.77 -2.78 23.25
N ILE A 492 16.71 -3.56 23.06
CA ILE A 492 16.00 -3.70 21.78
C ILE A 492 15.53 -2.34 21.28
N GLY A 493 14.92 -1.54 22.15
CA GLY A 493 14.52 -0.17 21.80
C GLY A 493 15.70 0.70 21.39
N LYS A 494 16.80 0.70 22.15
CA LYS A 494 18.00 1.50 21.83
C LYS A 494 18.68 1.08 20.53
N ASP A 495 18.70 -0.21 20.23
CA ASP A 495 19.36 -0.75 19.04
C ASP A 495 18.57 -0.50 17.75
N ILE A 496 17.26 -0.31 17.85
CA ILE A 496 16.35 -0.28 16.69
C ILE A 496 15.72 1.11 16.51
N PHE A 497 15.28 1.77 17.58
CA PHE A 497 14.60 3.06 17.52
C PHE A 497 15.62 4.18 17.65
N LEU A 498 15.79 4.99 16.61
CA LEU A 498 16.77 6.09 16.56
C LEU A 498 16.26 7.36 17.27
N THR A 499 15.81 7.24 18.52
CA THR A 499 15.15 8.32 19.28
C THR A 499 16.01 9.56 19.42
N ASP A 500 17.29 9.42 19.78
CA ASP A 500 18.18 10.57 19.96
C ASP A 500 18.46 11.29 18.65
N LEU A 501 18.67 10.54 17.55
CA LEU A 501 18.84 11.11 16.22
C LEU A 501 17.55 11.82 15.76
N ALA A 502 16.38 11.22 15.96
CA ALA A 502 15.11 11.84 15.61
C ALA A 502 14.89 13.16 16.38
N ARG A 503 15.26 13.20 17.68
CA ARG A 503 15.22 14.43 18.48
C ARG A 503 16.13 15.50 17.90
N GLU A 504 17.39 15.16 17.65
CA GLU A 504 18.40 16.07 17.09
C GLU A 504 17.92 16.66 15.76
N LEU A 505 17.43 15.82 14.85
CA LEU A 505 16.93 16.25 13.55
C LEU A 505 15.67 17.10 13.64
N ALA A 506 14.74 16.76 14.54
CA ALA A 506 13.54 17.55 14.78
C ALA A 506 13.87 18.97 15.27
N GLN A 507 14.83 19.10 16.18
CA GLN A 507 15.30 20.42 16.65
C GLN A 507 15.93 21.24 15.52
N GLU A 508 16.70 20.59 14.64
CA GLU A 508 17.34 21.26 13.49
C GLU A 508 16.35 21.79 12.45
N VAL A 509 15.12 21.25 12.40
CA VAL A 509 14.03 21.76 11.53
C VAL A 509 13.01 22.60 12.29
N GLY A 510 13.34 23.01 13.52
CA GLY A 510 12.50 23.93 14.31
C GLY A 510 11.27 23.27 14.96
N LEU A 511 11.22 21.95 15.03
CA LEU A 511 10.20 21.24 15.81
C LEU A 511 10.63 21.13 17.28
N ASN A 512 9.65 20.91 18.15
CA ASN A 512 9.85 20.79 19.61
C ASN A 512 9.66 19.33 20.06
N PRO A 513 10.65 18.44 19.87
CA PRO A 513 10.55 17.07 20.33
C PRO A 513 10.66 16.96 21.85
N PRO A 514 10.13 15.89 22.46
CA PRO A 514 10.28 15.62 23.89
C PRO A 514 11.74 15.44 24.35
N GLU A 515 12.03 15.82 25.60
CA GLU A 515 13.31 15.50 26.26
C GLU A 515 13.33 14.05 26.76
N ASP A 516 12.21 13.56 27.29
CA ASP A 516 12.08 12.18 27.75
C ASP A 516 12.05 11.19 26.58
N ILE A 517 12.67 10.02 26.77
CA ILE A 517 12.63 8.91 25.80
C ILE A 517 11.58 7.85 26.16
N TYR A 518 11.13 7.83 27.41
CA TYR A 518 10.09 6.94 27.91
C TYR A 518 8.93 7.77 28.45
N ARG A 519 7.72 7.24 28.31
CA ARG A 519 6.53 7.71 29.03
C ARG A 519 5.66 6.53 29.39
N THR A 520 4.87 6.68 30.44
CA THR A 520 3.80 5.76 30.75
C THR A 520 2.74 5.87 29.65
N GLU A 521 2.36 4.74 29.06
CA GLU A 521 1.34 4.69 28.01
C GLU A 521 -0.01 4.35 28.66
N THR A 522 -1.01 5.21 28.45
CA THR A 522 -2.37 4.96 28.93
C THR A 522 -3.20 4.35 27.80
N LEU A 523 -3.67 3.12 28.01
CA LEU A 523 -4.57 2.43 27.11
C LEU A 523 -5.99 2.46 27.70
N GLU A 524 -6.98 1.98 26.93
CA GLU A 524 -8.38 2.03 27.33
C GLU A 524 -8.69 1.23 28.61
N PHE A 525 -8.05 0.07 28.79
CA PHE A 525 -8.40 -0.88 29.84
C PHE A 525 -7.32 -1.07 30.92
N ASP A 526 -6.15 -0.48 30.72
CA ASP A 526 -4.97 -0.60 31.58
C ASP A 526 -3.94 0.51 31.28
N THR A 527 -2.82 0.46 31.99
CA THR A 527 -1.71 1.42 31.83
C THR A 527 -0.41 0.65 31.76
N PHE A 528 0.41 0.98 30.77
CA PHE A 528 1.70 0.36 30.55
C PHE A 528 2.82 1.23 31.12
N ASP A 529 3.50 0.71 32.12
CA ASP A 529 4.76 1.27 32.60
C ASP A 529 5.93 0.62 31.83
N PRO A 530 6.68 1.39 31.01
CA PRO A 530 7.81 0.85 30.28
C PRO A 530 8.95 0.34 31.16
N ALA A 531 8.96 0.65 32.46
CA ALA A 531 9.96 0.16 33.42
C ALA A 531 9.80 -1.33 33.77
N ASP A 532 8.59 -1.89 33.67
CA ASP A 532 8.34 -3.31 33.94
C ASP A 532 7.39 -3.96 32.92
N PRO A 533 7.84 -4.18 31.67
CA PRO A 533 6.99 -4.77 30.63
C PRO A 533 6.57 -6.21 30.93
N ALA A 534 7.35 -6.94 31.71
CA ALA A 534 7.07 -8.33 32.07
C ALA A 534 5.90 -8.43 33.09
N ALA A 535 5.88 -7.54 34.09
CA ALA A 535 4.76 -7.45 35.01
C ALA A 535 3.46 -7.09 34.30
N TYR A 536 3.51 -6.17 33.34
CA TYR A 536 2.35 -5.82 32.52
C TYR A 536 1.77 -7.02 31.76
N VAL A 537 2.61 -7.79 31.06
CA VAL A 537 2.15 -9.01 30.36
C VAL A 537 1.54 -10.02 31.35
N LYS A 538 2.18 -10.21 32.50
CA LYS A 538 1.67 -11.11 33.53
C LYS A 538 0.30 -10.68 34.04
N GLU A 539 0.10 -9.39 34.32
CA GLU A 539 -1.19 -8.85 34.75
C GLU A 539 -2.28 -9.08 33.70
N GLN A 540 -1.96 -8.86 32.42
CA GLN A 540 -2.90 -9.09 31.33
C GLN A 540 -3.33 -10.56 31.22
N ILE A 541 -2.39 -11.50 31.35
CA ILE A 541 -2.68 -12.94 31.34
C ILE A 541 -3.51 -13.33 32.57
N ASP A 542 -3.12 -12.87 33.76
CA ASP A 542 -3.82 -13.18 35.01
C ASP A 542 -5.27 -12.63 34.99
N LYS A 543 -5.50 -11.47 34.35
CA LYS A 543 -6.81 -10.81 34.24
C LYS A 543 -7.71 -11.40 33.15
N ASN A 544 -7.16 -11.65 31.95
CA ASN A 544 -7.95 -12.00 30.76
C ASN A 544 -7.87 -13.49 30.39
N GLY A 545 -6.95 -14.25 31.00
CA GLY A 545 -6.77 -15.68 30.76
C GLY A 545 -5.94 -16.03 29.52
N VAL A 546 -5.52 -15.02 28.74
CA VAL A 546 -4.70 -15.10 27.51
C VAL A 546 -3.77 -13.91 27.44
#